data_AF-A0A560UXU2-F1
#
_entry.id   AF-A0A560UXU2-F1
#
_cell.length_a   1.000
_cell.length_b   1.000
_cell.length_c   1.000
_cell.angle_alpha   90.00
_cell.angle_beta   90.00
_cell.angle_gamma   90.00
#
_symmetry.space_group_name_H-M   'P 1'
#
loop_
_entity.id
_entity.type
_entity.pdbx_description
1 polymer ?
#
loop_
_entity_poly.entity_id
_entity_poly.type
_entity_poly.pdbx_seq_one_letter_code
_entity_poly.pdbx_strand_id
1 'polypeptide(L)'
;MTIYAKTADPAALLKSIKKLIDEKKIETWAYDSAGDFYHTPTQWSRKAWLRPSVGFGTLEFRLIRRNDEDLTKTVYGVYHGRFIEMLLTHFDETCDSVEASAVQPSYSI
;
A
#
# COMPACT_ATOMS: atom_id res chain seq x y z
N MET A 1 8.30 7.62 2.05
CA MET A 1 7.59 7.23 0.82
C MET A 1 6.33 6.56 1.30
N THR A 2 5.22 7.25 1.08
CA THR A 2 3.91 6.86 1.60
C THR A 2 2.88 7.04 0.49
N ILE A 3 1.94 6.13 0.40
CA ILE A 3 0.71 6.30 -0.38
C ILE A 3 -0.38 6.77 0.59
N TYR A 4 -1.13 7.78 0.20
CA TYR A 4 -2.26 8.31 0.96
C TYR A 4 -3.53 8.06 0.17
N ALA A 5 -4.44 7.25 0.71
CA ALA A 5 -5.77 7.03 0.19
C ALA A 5 -6.77 7.84 1.04
N LYS A 6 -7.31 8.92 0.49
CA LYS A 6 -8.33 9.73 1.17
C LYS A 6 -9.68 9.02 1.11
N THR A 7 -10.34 8.94 2.24
CA THR A 7 -11.63 8.25 2.37
C THR A 7 -12.31 8.67 3.68
N ALA A 8 -13.64 8.67 3.67
CA ALA A 8 -14.44 8.93 4.85
C ALA A 8 -14.29 7.84 5.94
N ASP A 9 -13.97 6.60 5.56
CA ASP A 9 -13.79 5.49 6.51
C ASP A 9 -12.52 4.65 6.19
N PRO A 10 -11.34 5.09 6.67
CA PRO A 10 -10.07 4.41 6.41
C PRO A 10 -10.00 2.99 6.98
N ALA A 11 -10.72 2.73 8.08
CA ALA A 11 -10.75 1.40 8.70
C ALA A 11 -11.58 0.43 7.86
N ALA A 12 -12.73 0.87 7.34
CA ALA A 12 -13.53 0.08 6.41
C ALA A 12 -12.79 -0.19 5.10
N LEU A 13 -12.10 0.81 4.53
CA LEU A 13 -11.29 0.62 3.33
C LEU A 13 -10.20 -0.45 3.54
N LEU A 14 -9.45 -0.38 4.64
CA LEU A 14 -8.43 -1.38 4.96
C LEU A 14 -9.01 -2.80 5.09
N LYS A 15 -10.17 -2.92 5.75
CA LYS A 15 -10.88 -4.20 5.88
C LYS A 15 -11.32 -4.74 4.51
N SER A 16 -11.82 -3.88 3.63
CA SER A 16 -12.25 -4.26 2.28
C SER A 16 -11.09 -4.71 1.40
N ILE A 17 -9.93 -4.03 1.46
CA ILE A 17 -8.71 -4.46 0.76
C ILE A 17 -8.33 -5.89 1.16
N LYS A 18 -8.22 -6.15 2.47
CA LYS A 18 -7.88 -7.49 2.98
C LYS A 18 -8.90 -8.54 2.57
N LYS A 19 -10.19 -8.22 2.68
CA LYS A 19 -11.28 -9.10 2.24
C LYS A 19 -11.17 -9.48 0.77
N LEU A 20 -10.91 -8.53 -0.14
CA LEU A 20 -10.78 -8.84 -1.57
C LEU A 20 -9.52 -9.67 -1.89
N ILE A 21 -8.43 -9.52 -1.12
CA ILE A 21 -7.26 -10.39 -1.20
C ILE A 21 -7.58 -11.81 -0.72
N ASP A 22 -8.28 -11.94 0.41
CA ASP A 22 -8.67 -13.22 0.99
C ASP A 22 -9.63 -13.99 0.07
N GLU A 23 -10.57 -13.28 -0.56
CA GLU A 23 -11.52 -13.79 -1.56
C GLU A 23 -10.90 -14.02 -2.94
N LYS A 24 -9.59 -13.81 -3.11
CA LYS A 24 -8.87 -13.96 -4.39
C LYS A 24 -9.40 -13.08 -5.53
N LYS A 25 -10.02 -11.94 -5.21
CA LYS A 25 -10.39 -10.91 -6.19
C LYS A 25 -9.25 -9.94 -6.49
N ILE A 26 -8.29 -9.84 -5.56
CA ILE A 26 -7.00 -9.18 -5.76
C ILE A 26 -5.92 -10.25 -5.57
N GLU A 27 -5.32 -10.72 -6.65
CA GLU A 27 -4.32 -11.80 -6.62
C GLU A 27 -2.87 -11.31 -6.69
N THR A 28 -2.67 -10.08 -7.16
CA THR A 28 -1.36 -9.46 -7.33
C THR A 28 -0.77 -8.92 -6.02
N TRP A 29 -1.54 -8.93 -4.94
CA TRP A 29 -1.12 -8.47 -3.62
C TRP A 29 -1.49 -9.50 -2.55
N ALA A 30 -0.66 -9.58 -1.52
CA ALA A 30 -0.92 -10.35 -0.31
C ALA A 30 -0.44 -9.53 0.89
N TYR A 31 -0.74 -9.99 2.10
CA TYR A 31 -0.24 -9.39 3.33
C TYR A 31 0.32 -10.47 4.25
N ASP A 32 1.28 -10.09 5.10
CA ASP A 32 1.88 -11.00 6.08
C ASP A 32 1.13 -10.97 7.43
N SER A 33 1.66 -11.70 8.42
CA SER A 33 1.04 -11.78 9.76
C SER A 33 1.03 -10.45 10.51
N ALA A 34 1.86 -9.46 10.13
CA ALA A 34 1.81 -8.11 10.68
C ALA A 34 0.79 -7.22 9.95
N GLY A 35 0.18 -7.72 8.87
CA GLY A 35 -0.75 -6.97 8.03
C GLY A 35 -0.06 -6.06 7.02
N ASP A 36 1.24 -6.22 6.80
CA ASP A 36 1.99 -5.46 5.82
C ASP A 36 1.83 -6.07 4.42
N PHE A 37 1.48 -5.26 3.41
CA PHE A 37 1.22 -5.73 2.06
C PHE A 37 2.49 -5.92 1.25
N TYR A 38 2.59 -7.01 0.48
CA TYR A 38 3.67 -7.26 -0.46
C TYR A 38 3.11 -7.69 -1.82
N HIS A 39 3.84 -7.36 -2.89
CA HIS A 39 3.45 -7.72 -4.25
C HIS A 39 3.72 -9.23 -4.47
N THR A 40 2.84 -9.94 -5.19
CA THR A 40 2.97 -11.40 -5.41
C THR A 40 3.68 -11.80 -6.71
N PRO A 41 3.64 -11.04 -7.83
CA PRO A 41 4.33 -11.42 -9.06
C PRO A 41 5.84 -11.62 -8.86
N THR A 42 6.38 -12.73 -9.38
CA THR A 42 7.74 -13.23 -9.10
C THR A 42 8.83 -12.17 -9.23
N GLN A 43 8.77 -11.32 -10.26
CA GLN A 43 9.77 -10.25 -10.50
C GLN A 43 9.88 -9.26 -9.33
N TRP A 44 8.77 -9.00 -8.64
CA TRP A 44 8.65 -7.95 -7.63
C TRP A 44 8.35 -8.50 -6.24
N SER A 45 8.25 -9.82 -6.11
CA SER A 45 7.77 -10.47 -4.90
C SER A 45 8.67 -10.19 -3.71
N ARG A 46 8.07 -9.72 -2.61
CA ARG A 46 8.75 -9.47 -1.32
C ARG A 46 10.03 -8.64 -1.43
N LYS A 47 10.07 -7.69 -2.37
CA LYS A 47 11.14 -6.69 -2.50
C LYS A 47 10.95 -5.49 -1.57
N ALA A 48 9.72 -5.26 -1.11
CA ALA A 48 9.37 -4.27 -0.09
C ALA A 48 8.02 -4.65 0.53
N TRP A 49 7.58 -3.85 1.50
CA TRP A 49 6.25 -3.95 2.11
C TRP A 49 5.57 -2.59 2.22
N LEU A 50 4.26 -2.55 2.08
CA LEU A 50 3.43 -1.38 2.34
C LEU A 50 2.70 -1.60 3.67
N ARG A 51 3.13 -0.89 4.71
CA ARG A 51 2.52 -0.95 6.03
C ARG A 51 1.32 -0.01 6.12
N PRO A 52 0.10 -0.52 6.32
CA PRO A 52 -1.07 0.32 6.49
C PRO A 52 -1.08 1.01 7.86
N SER A 53 -1.60 2.23 7.91
CA SER A 53 -1.93 2.96 9.14
C SER A 53 -3.24 3.72 8.94
N VAL A 54 -4.18 3.52 9.86
CA VAL A 54 -5.49 4.19 9.86
C VAL A 54 -5.31 5.57 10.48
N GLY A 55 -5.40 6.62 9.66
CA GLY A 55 -5.37 8.02 10.09
C GLY A 55 -6.76 8.67 10.08
N PHE A 56 -6.83 9.97 10.38
CA PHE A 56 -8.08 10.73 10.30
C PHE A 56 -8.38 11.09 8.84
N GLY A 57 -9.43 10.49 8.27
CA GLY A 57 -9.85 10.73 6.88
C GLY A 57 -8.87 10.24 5.81
N THR A 58 -7.91 9.40 6.19
CA THR A 58 -6.89 8.86 5.27
C THR A 58 -6.42 7.49 5.72
N LEU A 59 -6.23 6.58 4.77
CA LEU A 59 -5.50 5.34 4.97
C LEU A 59 -4.10 5.53 4.37
N GLU A 60 -3.07 5.38 5.21
CA GLU A 60 -1.68 5.58 4.80
C GLU A 60 -0.99 4.25 4.59
N PHE A 61 -0.17 4.14 3.55
CA PHE A 61 0.65 2.96 3.28
C PHE A 61 2.11 3.36 3.21
N ARG A 62 2.84 3.15 4.31
CA ARG A 62 4.25 3.48 4.40
C ARG A 62 5.08 2.36 3.79
N LEU A 63 5.94 2.70 2.83
CA LEU A 63 6.85 1.72 2.24
C LEU A 63 7.97 1.37 3.24
N ILE A 64 8.19 0.07 3.43
CA ILE A 64 9.21 -0.52 4.29
C ILE A 64 10.14 -1.35 3.41
N ARG A 65 11.44 -1.11 3.56
CA ARG A 65 12.48 -1.88 2.88
C ARG A 65 12.71 -3.23 3.55
N ARG A 66 13.35 -4.14 2.83
CA ARG A 66 13.96 -5.32 3.44
C ARG A 66 15.13 -4.90 4.34
N ASN A 67 15.49 -5.77 5.28
CA ASN A 67 16.66 -5.53 6.14
C ASN A 67 17.99 -5.89 5.45
N ASP A 68 17.95 -6.73 4.42
CA ASP A 68 19.11 -7.29 3.71
C ASP A 68 19.39 -6.63 2.34
N GLU A 69 18.53 -5.73 1.87
CA GLU A 69 18.68 -5.04 0.59
C GLU A 69 18.20 -3.59 0.71
N ASP A 70 18.93 -2.67 0.07
CA ASP A 70 18.49 -1.28 -0.04
C ASP A 70 17.31 -1.14 -0.99
N LEU A 71 16.42 -0.21 -0.66
CA LEU A 71 15.27 0.10 -1.50
C LEU A 71 15.71 0.92 -2.72
N THR A 72 15.64 0.30 -3.90
CA THR A 72 15.91 1.01 -5.16
C THR A 72 14.71 1.87 -5.61
N LYS A 73 14.98 2.93 -6.38
CA LYS A 73 13.94 3.79 -6.98
C LYS A 73 12.95 2.98 -7.84
N THR A 74 13.43 1.96 -8.54
CA THR A 74 12.61 1.07 -9.34
C THR A 74 11.62 0.28 -8.49
N VAL A 75 12.08 -0.33 -7.39
CA VAL A 75 11.19 -1.08 -6.47
C VAL A 75 10.15 -0.14 -5.86
N TYR A 76 10.58 1.03 -5.38
CA TYR A 76 9.67 2.05 -4.87
C TYR A 76 8.59 2.43 -5.90
N GLY A 77 8.99 2.77 -7.14
CA GLY A 77 8.08 3.21 -8.18
C GLY A 77 7.08 2.12 -8.59
N VAL A 78 7.52 0.86 -8.69
CA VAL A 78 6.64 -0.27 -8.99
C VAL A 78 5.65 -0.51 -7.87
N TYR A 79 6.10 -0.56 -6.62
CA TYR A 79 5.23 -0.81 -5.47
C TYR A 79 4.16 0.28 -5.35
N HIS A 80 4.54 1.55 -5.49
CA HIS A 80 3.59 2.66 -5.46
C HIS A 80 2.62 2.61 -6.62
N GLY A 81 3.11 2.53 -7.86
CA GLY A 81 2.26 2.53 -9.05
C GLY A 81 1.25 1.39 -9.07
N ARG A 82 1.69 0.15 -8.79
CA ARG A 82 0.82 -1.03 -8.80
C ARG A 82 -0.17 -1.08 -7.65
N PHE A 83 0.16 -0.47 -6.51
CA PHE A 83 -0.77 -0.41 -5.39
C PHE A 83 -1.83 0.66 -5.62
N ILE A 84 -1.46 1.82 -6.18
CA ILE A 84 -2.41 2.86 -6.60
C ILE A 84 -3.34 2.33 -7.70
N GLU A 85 -2.81 1.62 -8.69
CA GLU A 85 -3.62 0.95 -9.72
C GLU A 85 -4.67 0.03 -9.08
N MET A 86 -4.27 -0.79 -8.11
CA MET A 86 -5.20 -1.66 -7.37
C MET A 86 -6.27 -0.84 -6.62
N LEU A 87 -5.88 0.25 -5.94
CA LEU A 87 -6.83 1.11 -5.23
C LEU A 87 -7.87 1.71 -6.19
N LEU A 88 -7.44 2.27 -7.32
CA LEU A 88 -8.33 2.88 -8.30
C LEU A 88 -9.19 1.84 -9.04
N THR A 89 -8.71 0.63 -9.23
CA THR A 89 -9.47 -0.43 -9.94
C THR A 89 -10.58 -1.02 -9.08
N HIS A 90 -10.41 -1.05 -7.76
CA HIS A 90 -11.32 -1.78 -6.86
C HIS A 90 -12.07 -0.89 -5.86
N PHE A 91 -11.64 0.35 -5.65
CA PHE A 91 -12.09 1.19 -4.55
C PHE A 91 -12.35 2.66 -4.92
N ASP A 92 -12.48 2.99 -6.21
CA ASP A 92 -12.76 4.35 -6.69
C ASP A 92 -14.05 4.97 -6.12
N GLU A 93 -15.07 4.16 -5.81
CA GLU A 93 -16.29 4.62 -5.15
C GLU A 93 -16.12 4.97 -3.66
N THR A 94 -15.07 4.46 -3.01
CA THR A 94 -14.82 4.63 -1.57
C THR A 94 -13.57 5.44 -1.25
N CYS A 95 -12.76 5.73 -2.27
CA CYS A 95 -11.50 6.44 -2.17
C CYS A 95 -11.60 7.75 -2.95
N ASP A 96 -11.69 8.87 -2.23
CA ASP A 96 -11.91 10.19 -2.82
C ASP A 96 -10.69 10.65 -3.65
N SER A 97 -9.49 10.32 -3.18
CA SER A 97 -8.24 10.57 -3.90
C SER A 97 -7.14 9.61 -3.46
N VAL A 98 -6.12 9.44 -4.32
CA VAL A 98 -4.92 8.68 -4.00
C VAL A 98 -3.68 9.48 -4.39
N GLU A 99 -2.75 9.64 -3.46
CA GLU A 99 -1.52 10.42 -3.63
C GLU A 99 -0.29 9.61 -3.18
N ALA A 100 0.89 9.91 -3.73
CA ALA A 100 2.14 9.28 -3.33
C ALA A 100 3.25 10.31 -3.09
N SER A 101 4.01 10.12 -2.01
CA SER A 101 5.18 10.94 -1.71
C SER A 101 6.49 10.31 -2.22
N ALA A 102 7.32 11.12 -2.88
CA ALA A 102 8.64 10.73 -3.37
C ALA A 102 9.68 10.52 -2.24
N VAL A 103 9.48 11.14 -1.08
CA VAL A 103 10.36 11.03 0.10
C VAL A 103 9.55 10.74 1.35
N GLN A 104 10.19 10.17 2.37
CA GLN A 104 9.58 10.06 3.70
C GLN A 104 9.47 11.48 4.29
N PRO A 105 8.29 11.92 4.77
CA PRO A 105 8.22 13.16 5.51
C PRO A 105 9.22 13.07 6.67
N SER A 106 10.17 13.99 6.73
CA SER A 106 11.00 14.13 7.92
C SER A 106 10.10 14.66 9.03
N TYR A 107 9.69 13.79 9.95
CA TYR A 107 9.14 14.25 11.22
C TYR A 107 10.33 14.73 12.04
N SER A 108 10.52 16.04 12.12
CA SER A 108 11.37 16.64 13.14
C SER A 108 10.75 16.31 14.50
N ILE A 109 11.55 15.68 15.37
CA ILE A 109 11.20 15.39 16.77
C ILE A 109 11.11 16.71 17.54
#